data_AF-A0AA43D7E4-F1
#
_entry.id   AF-A0AA43D7E4-F1
#
_cell.length_a   1.000
_cell.length_b   1.000
_cell.length_c   1.000
_cell.angle_alpha   90.00
_cell.angle_beta   90.00
_cell.angle_gamma   90.00
#
_symmetry.space_group_name_H-M   'P 1'
#
loop_
_entity.id
_entity.type
_entity.pdbx_description
1 polymer ?
#
loop_
_entity_poly.entity_id
_entity_poly.type
_entity_poly.pdbx_seq_one_letter_code
_entity_poly.pdbx_strand_id
1 'polypeptide(L)'
;MKKVAIRNTSTLTRRDFMGKTALAIGGIAIVTPSVIGAPAISKNLGKPNSKFNGVQIGAISYSFRSLPNNAEQLLKYCIECNISAIELMGDTGEEFAGAPNTSTEPRIPQGPGRAGARPEPTPEEQATRQQKAKEIAIWRAAVSMDKFIQLRKMYSDAGVSIYAWKPNAL
;
A
#
# COMPACT_ATOMS: atom_id res chain seq x y z
N MET A 1 -2.79 -27.66 -55.53
CA MET A 1 -2.34 -26.26 -55.72
C MET A 1 -3.05 -25.37 -54.70
N LYS A 2 -2.34 -24.76 -53.75
CA LYS A 2 -2.90 -23.74 -52.83
C LYS A 2 -2.08 -22.46 -53.02
N LYS A 3 -2.71 -21.38 -53.48
CA LYS A 3 -2.08 -20.05 -53.56
C LYS A 3 -1.88 -19.52 -52.16
N VAL A 4 -0.63 -19.29 -51.76
CA VAL A 4 -0.29 -18.54 -50.54
C VAL A 4 -0.50 -17.06 -50.84
N ALA A 5 -1.41 -16.41 -50.11
CA ALA A 5 -1.62 -14.96 -50.19
C ALA A 5 -0.50 -14.25 -49.42
N ILE A 6 0.32 -13.49 -50.13
CA ILE A 6 1.32 -12.59 -49.55
C ILE A 6 0.55 -11.44 -48.88
N ARG A 7 0.72 -11.29 -47.56
CA ARG A 7 0.16 -10.14 -46.82
C ARG A 7 0.95 -8.90 -47.21
N ASN A 8 0.27 -7.90 -47.79
CA ASN A 8 0.85 -6.57 -48.00
C ASN A 8 1.19 -5.96 -46.64
N THR A 9 2.47 -5.81 -46.33
CA THR A 9 2.93 -4.94 -45.25
C THR A 9 2.65 -3.50 -45.64
N SER A 10 1.72 -2.84 -44.96
CA SER A 10 1.45 -1.41 -45.13
C SER A 10 2.73 -0.61 -44.82
N THR A 11 3.38 -0.09 -45.85
CA THR A 11 4.57 0.76 -45.73
C THR A 11 4.14 2.13 -45.21
N LEU A 12 4.56 2.48 -43.98
CA LEU A 12 4.36 3.82 -43.43
C LEU A 12 5.12 4.83 -44.28
N THR A 13 4.41 5.70 -44.99
CA THR A 13 5.06 6.70 -45.86
C THR A 13 5.56 7.89 -45.03
N ARG A 14 6.57 8.62 -45.52
CA ARG A 14 7.06 9.85 -44.87
C ARG A 14 5.93 10.88 -44.67
N ARG A 15 4.96 10.90 -45.58
CA ARG A 15 3.77 11.76 -45.50
C ARG A 15 2.81 11.31 -44.41
N ASP A 16 2.63 10.00 -44.22
CA ASP A 16 1.84 9.46 -43.10
C ASP A 16 2.52 9.75 -41.76
N PHE A 17 3.84 9.61 -41.68
CA PHE A 17 4.59 9.93 -40.47
C PHE A 17 4.52 11.42 -40.12
N MET A 18 4.71 12.29 -41.11
CA MET A 18 4.59 13.75 -40.92
C MET A 18 3.15 14.17 -40.59
N GLY A 19 2.14 13.58 -41.25
CA GLY A 19 0.75 13.86 -40.95
C GLY A 19 0.35 13.42 -39.54
N LYS A 20 0.77 12.21 -39.12
CA LYS A 20 0.56 11.70 -37.76
C LYS A 20 1.32 12.51 -36.71
N THR A 21 2.55 12.94 -37.01
CA THR A 21 3.37 13.78 -36.11
C THR A 21 2.81 15.19 -35.98
N ALA A 22 2.34 15.80 -37.07
CA ALA A 22 1.72 17.13 -37.06
C ALA A 22 0.42 17.14 -36.24
N LEU A 23 -0.39 16.07 -36.32
CA LEU A 23 -1.58 15.90 -35.46
C LEU A 23 -1.21 15.73 -33.98
N ALA A 24 -0.13 15.00 -33.67
CA ALA A 24 0.35 14.84 -32.30
C ALA A 24 0.84 16.18 -31.70
N ILE A 25 1.58 16.98 -32.47
CA ILE A 25 2.07 18.29 -32.03
C ILE A 25 0.94 19.31 -31.94
N GLY A 26 0.00 19.32 -32.91
CA GLY A 26 -1.19 20.16 -32.85
C GLY A 26 -2.11 19.82 -31.67
N GLY A 27 -2.23 18.54 -31.31
CA GLY A 27 -2.96 18.10 -30.13
C GLY A 27 -2.32 18.53 -28.80
N ILE A 28 -0.99 18.59 -28.74
CA ILE A 28 -0.25 19.10 -27.56
C ILE A 28 -0.34 20.64 -27.48
N ALA A 29 -0.35 21.34 -28.61
CA ALA A 29 -0.43 22.81 -28.64
C ALA A 29 -1.82 23.38 -28.29
N ILE A 30 -2.89 22.57 -28.38
CA ILE A 30 -4.23 22.94 -27.90
C ILE A 30 -4.37 22.76 -26.37
N VAL A 31 -3.35 22.24 -25.68
CA VAL A 31 -3.30 22.24 -24.21
C VAL A 31 -2.94 23.64 -23.72
N THR A 32 -3.93 24.52 -23.70
CA THR A 32 -3.85 25.81 -23.01
C THR A 32 -3.74 25.58 -21.50
N PRO A 33 -3.02 26.43 -20.73
CA PRO A 33 -2.93 26.29 -19.28
C PRO A 33 -4.25 26.61 -18.52
N SER A 34 -5.34 26.88 -19.23
CA SER A 34 -6.63 27.27 -18.65
C SER A 34 -7.73 26.33 -19.10
N VAL A 35 -7.66 25.08 -18.64
CA VAL A 35 -8.84 24.23 -18.55
C VAL A 35 -9.44 24.43 -17.16
N ILE A 36 -10.15 25.55 -16.99
CA ILE A 36 -11.14 25.69 -15.90
C ILE A 36 -12.24 24.68 -16.25
N GLY A 37 -12.09 23.45 -15.74
CA GLY A 37 -12.93 22.31 -16.11
C GLY A 37 -12.20 21.13 -16.74
N ALA A 38 -10.91 20.91 -16.47
CA ALA A 38 -10.36 19.56 -16.61
C ALA A 38 -11.24 18.69 -15.70
N PRO A 39 -12.04 17.74 -16.24
CA PRO A 39 -12.88 16.93 -15.39
C PRO A 39 -11.95 16.12 -14.50
N ALA A 40 -12.52 15.42 -13.54
CA ALA A 40 -11.88 14.45 -12.67
C ALA A 40 -11.16 13.26 -13.39
N ILE A 41 -10.57 13.47 -14.57
CA ILE A 41 -9.87 12.53 -15.46
C ILE A 41 -8.57 12.02 -14.84
N SER A 42 -8.05 12.64 -13.79
CA SER A 42 -7.08 11.96 -12.94
C SER A 42 -7.20 12.39 -11.49
N LYS A 43 -8.24 11.91 -10.80
CA LYS A 43 -8.24 11.85 -9.31
C LYS A 43 -6.99 11.16 -8.74
N ASN A 44 -6.24 10.46 -9.59
CA ASN A 44 -5.02 9.72 -9.28
C ASN A 44 -3.76 10.32 -9.94
N LEU A 45 -3.80 11.54 -10.51
CA LEU A 45 -2.58 12.15 -11.07
C LEU A 45 -1.61 12.43 -9.91
N GLY A 46 -0.41 11.85 -9.97
CA GLY A 46 0.59 11.97 -8.90
C GLY A 46 0.35 11.09 -7.67
N LYS A 47 -0.67 10.21 -7.69
CA LYS A 47 -0.86 9.20 -6.64
C LYS A 47 -0.18 7.88 -7.01
N PRO A 48 0.20 7.04 -6.03
CA PRO A 48 0.80 5.75 -6.30
C PRO A 48 -0.07 4.88 -7.20
N ASN A 49 0.55 4.11 -8.09
CA ASN A 49 -0.15 3.16 -8.94
C ASN A 49 0.70 1.90 -9.16
N SER A 50 0.38 0.84 -8.43
CA SER A 50 0.99 -0.48 -8.55
C SER A 50 0.09 -1.49 -9.26
N LYS A 51 -0.74 -1.04 -10.21
CA LYS A 51 -1.45 -1.93 -11.12
C LYS A 51 -0.68 -2.13 -12.41
N PHE A 52 -0.27 -3.36 -12.69
CA PHE A 52 0.47 -3.73 -13.90
C PHE A 52 -0.36 -4.72 -14.70
N ASN A 53 -0.72 -4.37 -15.94
CA ASN A 53 -1.57 -5.21 -16.80
C ASN A 53 -2.86 -5.68 -16.12
N GLY A 54 -3.46 -4.81 -15.29
CA GLY A 54 -4.68 -5.12 -14.53
C GLY A 54 -4.46 -5.87 -13.21
N VAL A 55 -3.26 -6.40 -12.95
CA VAL A 55 -2.91 -7.07 -11.70
C VAL A 55 -2.55 -6.04 -10.63
N GLN A 56 -3.22 -6.08 -9.48
CA GLN A 56 -2.87 -5.26 -8.32
C GLN A 56 -1.67 -5.85 -7.60
N ILE A 57 -0.59 -5.08 -7.49
CA ILE A 57 0.54 -5.40 -6.63
C ILE A 57 0.40 -4.62 -5.33
N GLY A 58 0.56 -5.28 -4.20
CA GLY A 58 0.51 -4.68 -2.87
C GLY A 58 1.65 -5.17 -1.99
N ALA A 59 1.77 -4.55 -0.82
CA ALA A 59 2.70 -4.96 0.23
C ALA A 59 1.93 -5.33 1.50
N ILE A 60 2.51 -6.19 2.34
CA ILE A 60 2.12 -6.32 3.74
C ILE A 60 3.06 -5.46 4.58
N SER A 61 2.59 -4.83 5.66
CA SER A 61 3.43 -3.93 6.49
C SER A 61 4.70 -4.61 7.03
N TYR A 62 4.71 -5.94 7.17
CA TYR A 62 5.88 -6.73 7.55
C TYR A 62 7.07 -6.63 6.57
N SER A 63 6.83 -6.23 5.32
CA SER A 63 7.89 -5.92 4.36
C SER A 63 8.79 -4.76 4.85
N PHE A 64 8.26 -3.87 5.68
CA PHE A 64 8.96 -2.71 6.25
C PHE A 64 9.46 -2.92 7.67
N ARG A 65 9.39 -4.14 8.24
CA ARG A 65 9.67 -4.45 9.66
C ARG A 65 11.00 -3.93 10.24
N SER A 66 11.98 -3.64 9.38
CA SER A 66 13.29 -3.11 9.77
C SER A 66 13.34 -1.57 9.81
N LEU A 67 12.21 -0.91 9.56
CA LEU A 67 12.02 0.53 9.59
C LEU A 67 11.09 0.91 10.76
N PRO A 68 10.92 2.20 11.06
CA PRO A 68 9.83 2.67 11.94
C PRO A 68 8.44 2.36 11.36
N ASN A 69 7.52 1.79 12.16
CA ASN A 69 6.34 1.07 11.64
C ASN A 69 4.96 1.67 12.00
N ASN A 70 4.84 2.98 12.24
CA ASN A 70 3.52 3.58 12.51
C ASN A 70 2.72 3.81 11.22
N ALA A 71 1.44 4.18 11.37
CA ALA A 71 0.52 4.35 10.25
C ALA A 71 1.01 5.37 9.21
N GLU A 72 1.57 6.50 9.64
CA GLU A 72 2.06 7.56 8.77
C GLU A 72 3.33 7.15 8.02
N GLN A 73 4.26 6.47 8.70
CA GLN A 73 5.50 5.99 8.09
C GLN A 73 5.23 4.90 7.05
N LEU A 74 4.31 3.96 7.35
CA LEU A 74 3.90 2.94 6.39
C LEU A 74 3.26 3.55 5.14
N LEU A 75 2.44 4.58 5.30
CA LEU A 75 1.87 5.32 4.17
C LEU A 75 2.97 5.99 3.34
N LYS A 76 3.92 6.64 4.00
CA LYS A 76 5.08 7.24 3.34
C LYS A 76 5.86 6.21 2.52
N TYR A 77 6.15 5.03 3.07
CA TYR A 77 6.85 3.97 2.34
C TYR A 77 6.06 3.46 1.13
N CYS A 78 4.74 3.34 1.25
CA CYS A 78 3.89 3.00 0.11
C CYS A 78 4.03 4.02 -1.02
N ILE A 79 4.03 5.31 -0.69
CA ILE A 79 4.18 6.40 -1.66
C ILE A 79 5.56 6.35 -2.31
N GLU A 80 6.64 6.24 -1.53
CA GLU A 80 8.02 6.19 -2.01
C GLU A 80 8.29 4.97 -2.90
N CYS A 81 7.66 3.83 -2.61
CA CYS A 81 7.74 2.62 -3.42
C CYS A 81 6.75 2.57 -4.59
N ASN A 82 5.93 3.62 -4.78
CA ASN A 82 4.84 3.64 -5.77
C ASN A 82 3.86 2.44 -5.63
N ILE A 83 3.55 2.05 -4.39
CA ILE A 83 2.59 1.00 -4.03
C ILE A 83 1.24 1.62 -3.69
N SER A 84 0.16 1.16 -4.33
CA SER A 84 -1.20 1.65 -4.13
C SER A 84 -2.10 0.70 -3.33
N ALA A 85 -1.56 -0.39 -2.78
CA ALA A 85 -2.31 -1.36 -1.97
C ALA A 85 -1.45 -1.91 -0.83
N ILE A 86 -1.98 -1.90 0.40
CA ILE A 86 -1.30 -2.41 1.59
C ILE A 86 -2.21 -3.29 2.45
N GLU A 87 -1.63 -4.37 2.98
CA GLU A 87 -2.16 -5.12 4.11
C GLU A 87 -1.47 -4.63 5.37
N LEU A 88 -2.27 -4.21 6.36
CA LEU A 88 -1.74 -3.89 7.67
C LEU A 88 -1.60 -5.18 8.47
N MET A 89 -0.48 -5.33 9.18
CA MET A 89 -0.25 -6.42 10.13
C MET A 89 0.04 -5.86 11.51
N GLY A 90 -0.46 -6.55 12.53
CA GLY A 90 -0.16 -6.29 13.92
C GLY A 90 -0.83 -5.03 14.41
N ASP A 91 -0.08 -4.27 15.21
CA ASP A 91 -0.65 -3.25 16.09
C ASP A 91 -0.89 -1.91 15.38
N THR A 92 -0.39 -1.69 14.15
CA THR A 92 -0.47 -0.39 13.46
C THR A 92 -1.86 0.25 13.48
N GLY A 93 -2.90 -0.54 13.18
CA GLY A 93 -4.28 -0.04 13.16
C GLY A 93 -4.80 0.31 14.55
N GLU A 94 -4.44 -0.49 15.56
CA GLU A 94 -4.84 -0.31 16.96
C GLU A 94 -4.05 0.83 17.62
N GLU A 95 -2.75 0.92 17.38
CA GLU A 95 -1.87 1.99 17.83
C GLU A 95 -2.34 3.35 17.30
N PHE A 96 -2.71 3.43 16.01
CA PHE A 96 -3.30 4.66 15.45
C PHE A 96 -4.63 5.04 16.14
N ALA A 97 -5.39 4.05 16.58
CA ALA A 97 -6.63 4.25 17.35
C ALA A 97 -6.39 4.52 18.84
N GLY A 98 -5.13 4.54 19.30
CA GLY A 98 -4.77 4.83 20.68
C GLY A 98 -4.80 3.61 21.60
N ALA A 99 -4.55 2.41 21.07
CA ALA A 99 -4.38 1.22 21.89
C ALA A 99 -3.24 1.38 22.90
N PRO A 100 -3.40 0.86 24.13
CA PRO A 100 -2.29 0.81 25.08
C PRO A 100 -1.14 0.00 24.47
N ASN A 101 0.10 0.48 24.67
CA ASN A 101 1.27 -0.04 23.96
C ASN A 101 1.47 -1.56 24.22
N THR A 102 1.19 -2.37 23.21
CA THR A 102 1.35 -3.84 23.20
C THR A 102 2.74 -4.29 22.79
N SER A 103 3.51 -3.42 22.15
CA SER A 103 4.78 -3.73 21.51
C SER A 103 5.94 -3.05 22.23
N THR A 104 6.17 -3.45 23.49
CA THR A 104 7.44 -3.16 24.20
C THR A 104 8.32 -4.38 24.36
N GLU A 105 7.90 -5.57 23.92
CA GLU A 105 8.81 -6.70 23.90
C GLU A 105 9.81 -6.50 22.76
N PRO A 106 11.11 -6.34 23.04
CA PRO A 106 12.11 -6.34 22.00
C PRO A 106 11.95 -7.65 21.26
N ARG A 107 11.59 -7.60 19.98
CA ARG A 107 11.75 -8.76 19.11
C ARG A 107 13.26 -8.95 18.97
N ILE A 108 13.85 -9.66 19.93
CA ILE A 108 15.27 -9.98 19.90
C ILE A 108 15.49 -10.65 18.55
N PRO A 109 16.27 -10.03 17.65
CA PRO A 109 16.62 -10.70 16.41
C PRO A 109 17.22 -12.03 16.82
N GLN A 110 16.61 -13.14 16.40
CA GLN A 110 17.30 -14.41 16.45
C GLN A 110 18.48 -14.23 15.50
N GLY A 111 19.62 -13.83 16.07
CA GLY A 111 20.86 -13.68 15.33
C GLY A 111 21.19 -15.02 14.66
N PRO A 112 21.95 -14.99 13.56
CA PRO A 112 22.42 -16.21 12.92
C PRO A 112 23.21 -17.01 13.96
N GLY A 113 22.65 -18.12 14.43
CA GLY A 113 23.28 -18.99 15.45
C GLY A 113 22.40 -19.43 16.62
N ARG A 114 21.18 -18.92 16.80
CA ARG A 114 20.24 -19.49 17.79
C ARG A 114 19.54 -20.73 17.26
N ALA A 115 20.29 -21.82 17.11
CA ALA A 115 19.77 -23.17 16.89
C ALA A 115 19.27 -23.81 18.20
N GLY A 116 18.39 -23.11 18.92
CA GLY A 116 17.86 -23.56 20.21
C GLY A 116 16.39 -23.21 20.35
N ALA A 117 15.64 -24.10 21.01
CA ALA A 117 14.24 -23.89 21.35
C ALA A 117 14.07 -22.56 22.11
N ARG A 118 13.01 -21.83 21.80
CA ARG A 118 12.64 -20.62 22.53
C ARG A 118 12.45 -21.01 24.01
N PRO A 119 13.11 -20.32 24.97
CA PRO A 119 12.88 -20.58 26.39
C PRO A 119 11.39 -20.47 26.70
N GLU A 120 10.89 -21.37 27.54
CA GLU A 120 9.52 -21.27 28.05
C GLU A 120 9.37 -19.98 28.86
N PRO A 121 8.24 -19.26 28.72
CA PRO A 121 8.03 -18.00 29.43
C PRO A 121 7.94 -18.25 30.94
N THR A 122 8.57 -17.39 31.75
CA THR A 122 8.45 -17.46 33.21
C THR A 122 7.00 -17.21 33.66
N PRO A 123 6.57 -17.69 34.85
CA PRO A 123 5.22 -17.42 35.34
C PRO A 123 4.87 -15.93 35.42
N GLU A 124 5.85 -15.08 35.75
CA GLU A 124 5.69 -13.62 35.79
C GLU A 124 5.50 -13.01 34.39
N GLU A 125 6.25 -13.48 33.39
CA GLU A 125 6.06 -13.09 31.99
C GLU A 125 4.68 -13.53 31.48
N GLN A 126 4.24 -14.74 31.84
CA GLN A 126 2.90 -15.23 31.47
C GLN A 126 1.81 -14.38 32.09
N ALA A 127 1.91 -14.04 33.38
CA ALA A 127 0.97 -13.16 34.06
C ALA A 127 0.92 -11.76 33.41
N THR A 128 2.09 -11.20 33.05
CA THR A 128 2.18 -9.92 32.35
C THR A 128 1.51 -9.97 30.98
N ARG A 129 1.72 -11.04 30.20
CA ARG A 129 1.06 -11.23 28.89
C ARG A 129 -0.45 -11.37 29.03
N GLN A 130 -0.92 -12.12 30.01
CA GLN A 130 -2.36 -12.27 30.29
C GLN A 130 -2.99 -10.95 30.70
N GLN A 131 -2.29 -10.14 31.51
CA GLN A 131 -2.77 -8.83 31.92
C GLN A 131 -2.86 -7.86 30.73
N LYS A 132 -1.81 -7.76 29.90
CA LYS A 132 -1.81 -6.99 28.65
C LYS A 132 -2.95 -7.42 27.71
N ALA A 133 -3.19 -8.73 27.58
CA ALA A 133 -4.28 -9.27 26.76
C ALA A 133 -5.66 -8.84 27.26
N LYS A 134 -5.88 -8.80 28.59
CA LYS A 134 -7.13 -8.31 29.19
C LYS A 134 -7.32 -6.81 28.97
N GLU A 135 -6.27 -6.02 29.16
CA GLU A 135 -6.31 -4.57 28.92
C GLU A 135 -6.66 -4.24 27.48
N ILE A 136 -6.06 -4.97 26.53
CA ILE A 136 -6.39 -4.84 25.10
C ILE A 136 -7.81 -5.30 24.80
N ALA A 137 -8.30 -6.38 25.40
CA ALA A 137 -9.68 -6.82 25.20
C ALA A 137 -10.68 -5.77 25.68
N ILE A 138 -10.43 -5.16 26.85
CA ILE A 138 -11.25 -4.07 27.39
C ILE A 138 -11.21 -2.85 26.45
N TRP A 139 -10.02 -2.45 26.00
CA TRP A 139 -9.87 -1.35 25.06
C TRP A 139 -10.58 -1.61 23.72
N ARG A 140 -10.42 -2.81 23.14
CA ARG A 140 -11.10 -3.21 21.89
C ARG A 140 -12.63 -3.17 22.01
N ALA A 141 -13.17 -3.45 23.19
CA ALA A 141 -14.61 -3.36 23.43
C ALA A 141 -15.11 -1.92 23.58
N ALA A 142 -14.23 -0.97 23.93
CA ALA A 142 -14.60 0.43 24.21
C ALA A 142 -14.25 1.40 23.07
N VAL A 143 -13.29 1.06 22.20
CA VAL A 143 -12.79 1.97 21.17
C VAL A 143 -13.84 2.27 20.10
N SER A 144 -13.91 3.54 19.67
CA SER A 144 -14.77 3.96 18.55
C SER A 144 -14.17 3.58 17.19
N MET A 145 -15.05 3.31 16.22
CA MET A 145 -14.66 3.11 14.81
C MET A 145 -14.13 4.37 14.13
N ASP A 146 -14.32 5.56 14.70
CA ASP A 146 -13.95 6.84 14.07
C ASP A 146 -12.46 6.91 13.71
N LYS A 147 -11.60 6.39 14.58
CA LYS A 147 -10.15 6.38 14.33
C LYS A 147 -9.77 5.44 13.19
N PHE A 148 -10.42 4.29 13.07
CA PHE A 148 -10.20 3.37 11.95
C PHE A 148 -10.73 3.94 10.63
N ILE A 149 -11.84 4.69 10.66
CA ILE A 149 -12.34 5.44 9.51
C ILE A 149 -11.34 6.53 9.11
N GLN A 150 -10.81 7.27 10.08
CA GLN A 150 -9.77 8.28 9.86
C GLN A 150 -8.51 7.67 9.22
N LEU A 151 -8.07 6.51 9.71
CA LEU A 151 -6.93 5.76 9.15
C LEU A 151 -7.19 5.37 7.69
N ARG A 152 -8.35 4.76 7.41
CA ARG A 152 -8.73 4.39 6.04
C ARG A 152 -8.76 5.60 5.13
N LYS A 153 -9.32 6.72 5.61
CA LYS A 153 -9.41 7.97 4.86
C LYS A 153 -8.01 8.49 4.51
N MET A 154 -7.12 8.57 5.50
CA MET A 154 -5.73 9.04 5.32
C MET A 154 -5.02 8.30 4.18
N TYR A 155 -5.11 6.97 4.17
CA TYR A 155 -4.51 6.14 3.11
C TYR A 155 -5.20 6.36 1.76
N SER A 156 -6.54 6.38 1.74
CA SER A 156 -7.31 6.56 0.51
C SER A 156 -7.10 7.93 -0.15
N ASP A 157 -6.95 9.00 0.66
CA ASP A 157 -6.68 10.35 0.18
C ASP A 157 -5.33 10.39 -0.56
N ALA A 158 -4.34 9.66 -0.06
CA ALA A 158 -3.03 9.49 -0.68
C ALA A 158 -3.01 8.48 -1.84
N GLY A 159 -4.12 7.80 -2.14
CA GLY A 159 -4.22 6.83 -3.24
C GLY A 159 -3.72 5.43 -2.90
N VAL A 160 -3.60 5.11 -1.62
CA VAL A 160 -3.23 3.78 -1.14
C VAL A 160 -4.47 3.11 -0.54
N SER A 161 -4.79 1.90 -1.00
CA SER A 161 -5.89 1.11 -0.46
C SER A 161 -5.39 0.19 0.64
N ILE A 162 -5.93 0.33 1.86
CA ILE A 162 -5.81 -0.72 2.89
C ILE A 162 -6.79 -1.84 2.51
N TYR A 163 -6.30 -2.93 1.93
CA TYR A 163 -7.16 -4.00 1.41
C TYR A 163 -7.41 -5.11 2.43
N ALA A 164 -6.52 -5.28 3.40
CA ALA A 164 -6.64 -6.25 4.47
C ALA A 164 -5.98 -5.72 5.74
N TRP A 165 -6.42 -6.24 6.88
CA TRP A 165 -5.78 -5.99 8.16
C TRP A 165 -5.77 -7.28 8.99
N LYS A 166 -4.59 -7.71 9.39
CA LYS A 166 -4.35 -8.86 10.27
C LYS A 166 -3.93 -8.37 11.67
N PRO A 167 -4.88 -8.09 12.59
CA PRO A 167 -4.55 -7.67 13.94
C PRO A 167 -3.83 -8.78 14.73
N ASN A 168 -3.18 -8.40 15.83
CA ASN A 168 -2.65 -9.33 16.83
C ASN A 168 -3.79 -9.77 17.77
N ALA A 169 -4.76 -10.50 17.21
CA ALA A 169 -5.96 -10.95 17.90
C ALA A 169 -6.10 -12.48 17.76
N LEU A 170 -5.11 -13.23 18.24
CA LEU A 170 -5.15 -14.69 18.45
C LEU A 170 -4.17 -15.05 19.57
#